data_AF-Q04985-F1
#
_entry.id   AF-Q04985-F1
#
_cell.length_a   1.000
_cell.length_b   1.000
_cell.length_c   1.000
_cell.angle_alpha   90.00
_cell.angle_beta   90.00
_cell.angle_gamma   90.00
#
_symmetry.space_group_name_H-M   'P 1'
#
loop_
_entity.id
_entity.type
_entity.pdbx_description
1 polymer ?
#
loop_
_entity_poly.entity_id
_entity_poly.type
_entity_poly.pdbx_seq_one_letter_code
_entity_poly.pdbx_strand_id
1 'polypeptide(L)'
;MFNNRIRTAALAGAIAISTAASGVAIPAFAQETNPTFNITNGFNDADGSTIQPVGPVNHTEETLRDLTDSTGAYLEEFQNGTVEEIVEAYLQVQASADGFDPSEQAAYEAFEAARVRASQELAASAETITKTRESVAYALKVDQEATAAFEAYRNALRDAAISINPDGSINPDTSINLLIDAANAANRTDRAEIEDYAHLYTQTDIALETPQLAYAFQDLKALQAEVDADFEWLGEFGIDQEDGNYVQRYHLPAVEALKAEVDARVAAIEPLRADSIAKNLEAQKSDVLVRQLFLERATAQRDTLRVVEAIFSTSARYVELYENVENVNVENKTLRQHYSALIPNLFIAAVANISELNAADAEAAAYYLHWDTDLATNDEDEAYYKAKLDFAIETYAKILFNGEVWQEPLAYVQNLDAGARQEAADREAARAADEAYRAEQLRIAQEAADAQKAIAEALAKEAEGNNDNSSDNTETGSSDIGSWGPFAAIAAIIAAIAAIFPFLSGIVKF
;
A
#
# COMPACT_ATOMS: atom_id res chain seq x y z
N MET A 1 -25.19 15.17 23.59
CA MET A 1 -24.10 14.50 22.85
C MET A 1 -24.69 13.40 21.95
N PHE A 2 -25.73 13.75 21.18
CA PHE A 2 -26.47 12.82 20.30
C PHE A 2 -26.92 13.54 19.02
N ASN A 3 -26.08 14.48 18.59
CA ASN A 3 -26.36 15.29 17.44
C ASN A 3 -25.63 14.58 16.28
N ASN A 4 -26.42 14.31 15.22
CA ASN A 4 -26.16 13.77 13.88
C ASN A 4 -24.95 12.85 13.60
N ARG A 5 -25.26 11.55 13.49
CA ARG A 5 -24.45 10.57 12.77
C ARG A 5 -25.31 9.70 11.87
N ILE A 6 -25.87 10.27 10.81
CA ILE A 6 -26.57 9.51 9.77
C ILE A 6 -26.55 10.27 8.45
N ARG A 7 -25.78 9.78 7.48
CA ARG A 7 -26.04 9.85 6.02
C ARG A 7 -25.08 8.95 5.21
N THR A 8 -24.51 7.89 5.78
CA THR A 8 -23.69 6.88 5.07
C THR A 8 -24.50 5.89 4.19
N ALA A 9 -25.64 6.30 3.62
CA ALA A 9 -26.44 5.45 2.72
C ALA A 9 -26.32 5.81 1.23
N ALA A 10 -25.88 7.03 0.88
CA ALA A 10 -25.83 7.48 -0.51
C ALA A 10 -24.51 7.15 -1.25
N LEU A 11 -23.43 6.81 -0.55
CA LEU A 11 -22.10 6.63 -1.15
C LEU A 11 -21.73 5.17 -1.49
N ALA A 12 -22.60 4.19 -1.19
CA ALA A 12 -22.38 2.80 -1.59
C ALA A 12 -22.50 2.58 -3.11
N GLY A 13 -23.09 3.53 -3.84
CA GLY A 13 -23.23 3.51 -5.31
C GLY A 13 -22.01 3.97 -6.09
N ALA A 14 -20.97 4.51 -5.44
CA ALA A 14 -19.77 5.02 -6.11
C ALA A 14 -18.51 4.16 -5.93
N ILE A 15 -18.55 3.14 -5.05
CA ILE A 15 -17.39 2.27 -4.71
C ILE A 15 -17.24 1.07 -5.69
N ALA A 16 -17.99 1.04 -6.79
CA ALA A 16 -17.95 -0.05 -7.79
C ALA A 16 -17.36 0.35 -9.15
N ILE A 17 -16.79 1.55 -9.34
CA ILE A 17 -16.22 1.97 -10.63
C ILE A 17 -14.79 2.48 -10.46
N SER A 18 -13.84 1.54 -10.37
CA SER A 18 -12.47 1.72 -10.89
C SER A 18 -11.79 0.40 -11.26
N THR A 19 -12.37 -0.75 -10.92
CA THR A 19 -12.02 -2.06 -11.48
C THR A 19 -12.65 -2.27 -12.86
N ALA A 20 -12.28 -1.46 -13.86
CA ALA A 20 -12.32 -1.87 -15.27
C ALA A 20 -11.63 -0.88 -16.21
N ALA A 21 -10.68 -1.42 -16.98
CA ALA A 21 -10.25 -0.99 -18.31
C ALA A 21 -9.45 0.31 -18.45
N SER A 22 -8.14 0.17 -18.68
CA SER A 22 -7.65 0.22 -20.06
C SER A 22 -6.31 -0.49 -20.20
N GLY A 23 -6.26 -1.48 -21.08
CA GLY A 23 -5.02 -2.01 -21.60
C GLY A 23 -4.52 -1.10 -22.70
N VAL A 24 -3.37 -0.48 -22.48
CA VAL A 24 -2.45 -0.05 -23.54
C VAL A 24 -1.06 -0.34 -23.01
N ALA A 25 -0.39 -1.29 -23.64
CA ALA A 25 1.00 -1.63 -23.34
C ALA A 25 1.88 -0.40 -23.62
N ILE A 26 2.55 0.09 -22.58
CA ILE A 26 3.68 1.01 -22.67
C ILE A 26 4.90 0.22 -22.17
N PRO A 27 6.06 0.25 -22.85
CA PRO A 27 7.11 -0.74 -22.65
C PRO A 27 7.70 -0.67 -21.25
N ALA A 28 7.91 -1.86 -20.69
CA ALA A 28 8.55 -2.16 -19.41
C ALA A 28 9.68 -1.19 -19.03
N PHE A 29 9.51 -0.53 -17.89
CA PHE A 29 10.60 0.02 -17.10
C PHE A 29 11.66 -1.05 -16.93
N ALA A 30 12.92 -0.64 -17.09
CA ALA A 30 14.08 -1.50 -17.05
C ALA A 30 13.97 -2.50 -15.90
N GLN A 31 13.97 -3.78 -16.28
CA GLN A 31 14.01 -4.91 -15.39
C GLN A 31 15.33 -4.86 -14.63
N GLU A 32 15.36 -4.20 -13.47
CA GLU A 32 16.48 -4.32 -12.54
C GLU A 32 16.56 -5.78 -12.09
N THR A 33 17.68 -6.43 -12.41
CA THR A 33 17.96 -7.84 -12.13
C THR A 33 18.32 -8.11 -10.66
N ASN A 34 17.77 -7.36 -9.70
CA ASN A 34 17.93 -7.62 -8.27
C ASN A 34 16.56 -7.95 -7.63
N PRO A 35 16.37 -9.15 -7.03
CA PRO A 35 15.06 -9.71 -6.70
C PRO A 35 14.39 -9.14 -5.44
N THR A 36 14.81 -7.98 -4.94
CA THR A 36 14.29 -7.43 -3.67
C THR A 36 13.10 -6.47 -3.83
N PHE A 37 12.81 -5.99 -5.03
CA PHE A 37 11.65 -5.12 -5.29
C PHE A 37 10.63 -5.86 -6.17
N ASN A 38 9.53 -6.32 -5.56
CA ASN A 38 8.41 -6.86 -6.33
C ASN A 38 7.71 -5.69 -7.03
N ILE A 39 7.90 -5.60 -8.34
CA ILE A 39 7.15 -4.68 -9.21
C ILE A 39 5.95 -5.44 -9.76
N THR A 40 4.74 -5.09 -9.32
CA THR A 40 3.49 -5.68 -9.82
C THR A 40 2.83 -4.70 -10.79
N ASN A 41 2.68 -5.08 -12.07
CA ASN A 41 2.02 -4.27 -13.11
C ASN A 41 2.60 -2.85 -13.32
N GLY A 42 3.88 -2.62 -12.99
CA GLY A 42 4.52 -1.30 -13.10
C GLY A 42 4.37 -0.39 -11.87
N PHE A 43 3.83 -0.92 -10.76
CA PHE A 43 3.77 -0.23 -9.46
C PHE A 43 4.71 -0.90 -8.46
N ASN A 44 5.24 -0.12 -7.52
CA ASN A 44 6.21 -0.57 -6.52
C ASN A 44 5.48 -1.05 -5.26
N ASP A 45 5.53 -2.37 -5.00
CA ASP A 45 4.90 -2.92 -3.81
C ASP A 45 5.63 -2.48 -2.52
N ALA A 46 6.94 -2.23 -2.59
CA ALA A 46 7.79 -1.94 -1.43
C ALA A 46 7.55 -0.56 -0.82
N ASP A 47 6.97 0.37 -1.57
CA ASP A 47 6.63 1.72 -1.08
C ASP A 47 5.11 1.94 -0.92
N GLY A 48 4.29 0.90 -1.15
CA GLY A 48 2.84 1.00 -1.00
C GLY A 48 2.11 1.77 -2.11
N SER A 49 2.75 1.99 -3.28
CA SER A 49 2.06 2.52 -4.47
C SER A 49 1.05 1.56 -5.09
N THR A 50 1.25 0.26 -4.93
CA THR A 50 0.31 -0.71 -5.45
C THR A 50 -0.99 -0.67 -4.67
N ILE A 51 -2.11 -0.78 -5.39
CA ILE A 51 -3.42 -0.93 -4.78
C ILE A 51 -3.45 -2.22 -3.96
N GLN A 52 -3.77 -2.10 -2.68
CA GLN A 52 -3.92 -3.24 -1.78
C GLN A 52 -5.38 -3.29 -1.31
N PRO A 53 -6.19 -4.24 -1.81
CA PRO A 53 -7.52 -4.47 -1.26
C PRO A 53 -7.35 -5.03 0.15
N VAL A 54 -7.55 -4.20 1.16
CA VAL A 54 -7.42 -4.57 2.57
C VAL A 54 -8.79 -4.82 3.21
N GLY A 55 -8.84 -5.78 4.13
CA GLY A 55 -10.02 -6.02 4.96
C GLY A 55 -10.13 -5.02 6.12
N PRO A 56 -11.29 -4.95 6.79
CA PRO A 56 -11.45 -4.10 7.97
C PRO A 56 -10.72 -4.69 9.17
N VAL A 57 -9.65 -4.03 9.62
CA VAL A 57 -8.90 -4.37 10.85
C VAL A 57 -8.80 -3.14 11.74
N ASN A 58 -9.11 -3.29 13.03
CA ASN A 58 -9.06 -2.19 13.96
C ASN A 58 -7.62 -1.92 14.44
N HIS A 59 -6.99 -0.90 13.88
CA HIS A 59 -5.81 -0.25 14.48
C HIS A 59 -6.26 1.03 15.17
N THR A 60 -5.97 1.16 16.47
CA THR A 60 -6.43 2.33 17.24
C THR A 60 -5.81 3.61 16.71
N GLU A 61 -6.50 4.73 16.86
CA GLU A 61 -5.98 6.05 16.43
C GLU A 61 -4.65 6.38 17.12
N GLU A 62 -4.48 5.97 18.38
CA GLU A 62 -3.19 6.06 19.08
C GLU A 62 -2.09 5.23 18.41
N THR A 63 -2.39 4.01 17.97
CA THR A 63 -1.41 3.19 17.22
C THR A 63 -1.05 3.84 15.90
N LEU A 64 -2.03 4.39 15.16
CA LEU A 64 -1.77 5.08 13.90
C LEU A 64 -0.95 6.36 14.09
N ARG A 65 -1.24 7.12 15.16
CA ARG A 65 -0.44 8.27 15.60
C ARG A 65 0.99 7.85 15.84
N ASP A 66 1.23 6.86 16.70
CA ASP A 66 2.59 6.45 17.08
C ASP A 66 3.40 5.94 15.87
N LEU A 67 2.75 5.21 14.95
CA LEU A 67 3.38 4.77 13.70
C LEU A 67 3.76 5.94 12.80
N THR A 68 2.84 6.89 12.60
CA THR A 68 3.11 8.06 11.76
C THR A 68 4.08 9.05 12.43
N ASP A 69 4.07 9.19 13.76
CA ASP A 69 5.04 9.99 14.50
C ASP A 69 6.45 9.41 14.41
N SER A 70 6.60 8.07 14.44
CA SER A 70 7.90 7.42 14.26
C SER A 70 8.55 7.79 12.93
N THR A 71 7.79 7.72 11.82
CA THR A 71 8.29 8.14 10.50
C THR A 71 8.48 9.65 10.43
N GLY A 72 7.60 10.43 11.09
CA GLY A 72 7.72 11.88 11.18
C GLY A 72 9.02 12.33 11.84
N ALA A 73 9.44 11.68 12.93
CA ALA A 73 10.68 11.99 13.64
C ALA A 73 11.93 11.81 12.74
N TYR A 74 11.95 10.77 11.90
CA TYR A 74 13.02 10.59 10.91
C TYR A 74 13.04 11.73 9.88
N LEU A 75 11.87 12.13 9.37
CA LEU A 75 11.77 13.20 8.38
C LEU A 75 12.07 14.58 8.99
N GLU A 76 11.77 14.79 10.28
CA GLU A 76 12.09 16.02 11.00
C GLU A 76 13.60 16.27 11.05
N GLU A 77 14.42 15.21 11.22
CA GLU A 77 15.90 15.29 11.10
C GLU A 77 16.32 15.89 9.75
N PHE A 78 15.58 15.62 8.67
CA PHE A 78 15.86 16.14 7.33
C PHE A 78 15.30 17.55 7.10
N GLN A 79 14.15 17.88 7.72
CA GLN A 79 13.49 19.18 7.59
C GLN A 79 14.18 20.29 8.38
N ASN A 80 14.51 19.98 9.63
CA ASN A 80 15.05 20.93 10.60
C ASN A 80 16.55 20.76 10.81
N GLY A 81 17.14 19.68 10.29
CA GLY A 81 18.57 19.46 10.27
C GLY A 81 19.25 20.66 9.64
N THR A 82 20.12 21.31 10.40
CA THR A 82 21.10 22.20 9.79
C THR A 82 21.93 21.38 8.80
N VAL A 83 22.40 21.98 7.70
CA VAL A 83 23.35 21.31 6.80
C VAL A 83 24.53 20.73 7.62
N GLU A 84 24.89 21.38 8.73
CA GLU A 84 25.83 20.85 9.73
C GLU A 84 25.41 19.52 10.34
N GLU A 85 24.17 19.32 10.80
CA GLU A 85 23.70 18.06 11.40
C GLU A 85 23.57 16.91 10.38
N ILE A 86 23.10 17.19 9.17
CA ILE A 86 23.06 16.20 8.08
C ILE A 86 24.48 15.78 7.71
N VAL A 87 25.40 16.75 7.61
CA VAL A 87 26.84 16.49 7.42
C VAL A 87 27.43 15.75 8.62
N GLU A 88 27.07 16.09 9.86
CA GLU A 88 27.55 15.45 11.08
C GLU A 88 27.08 13.99 11.20
N ALA A 89 25.87 13.66 10.74
CA ALA A 89 25.42 12.27 10.63
C ALA A 89 26.26 11.48 9.62
N TYR A 90 26.64 12.07 8.48
CA TYR A 90 27.59 11.46 7.54
C TYR A 90 28.99 11.30 8.15
N LEU A 91 29.43 12.24 8.99
CA LEU A 91 30.69 12.17 9.72
C LEU A 91 30.67 11.10 10.82
N GLN A 92 29.52 10.81 11.44
CA GLN A 92 29.40 9.78 12.48
C GLN A 92 29.40 8.35 11.93
N VAL A 93 28.88 8.11 10.71
CA VAL A 93 29.06 6.82 10.01
C VAL A 93 30.56 6.55 9.77
N GLN A 94 31.36 7.61 9.65
CA GLN A 94 32.81 7.57 9.51
C GLN A 94 33.57 7.64 10.85
N ALA A 95 32.99 7.24 11.99
CA ALA A 95 33.71 7.21 13.27
C ALA A 95 34.88 6.20 13.24
N SER A 96 35.98 6.59 12.62
CA SER A 96 37.26 5.91 12.63
C SER A 96 37.99 6.27 13.92
N ALA A 97 38.88 5.39 14.37
CA ALA A 97 39.74 5.67 15.53
C ALA A 97 40.69 6.88 15.30
N ASP A 98 40.79 7.40 14.06
CA ASP A 98 41.81 8.34 13.59
C ASP A 98 41.26 9.74 13.20
N GLY A 99 39.94 9.97 13.24
CA GLY A 99 39.30 11.27 12.90
C GLY A 99 38.44 11.25 11.62
N PHE A 100 38.16 12.44 11.06
CA PHE A 100 37.38 12.62 9.82
C PHE A 100 38.18 12.17 8.59
N ASP A 101 37.58 11.35 7.73
CA ASP A 101 38.15 10.95 6.44
C ASP A 101 37.54 11.80 5.29
N PRO A 102 38.31 12.73 4.68
CA PRO A 102 37.84 13.55 3.57
C PRO A 102 37.82 12.80 2.23
N SER A 103 38.04 11.47 2.20
CA SER A 103 38.08 10.70 0.95
C SER A 103 36.72 10.62 0.26
N GLU A 104 36.75 10.57 -1.08
CA GLU A 104 35.54 10.40 -1.90
C GLU A 104 34.87 9.04 -1.64
N GLN A 105 35.64 8.00 -1.31
CA GLN A 105 35.11 6.70 -0.89
C GLN A 105 34.29 6.82 0.40
N ALA A 106 34.81 7.53 1.40
CA ALA A 106 34.11 7.71 2.66
C ALA A 106 32.82 8.55 2.49
N ALA A 107 32.81 9.50 1.53
CA ALA A 107 31.60 10.22 1.15
C ALA A 107 30.56 9.31 0.46
N TYR A 108 31.01 8.43 -0.46
CA TYR A 108 30.15 7.44 -1.10
C TYR A 108 29.49 6.50 -0.08
N GLU A 109 30.27 5.93 0.84
CA GLU A 109 29.77 5.02 1.88
C GLU A 109 28.74 5.70 2.80
N ALA A 110 28.94 6.98 3.11
CA ALA A 110 28.01 7.76 3.91
C ALA A 110 26.68 8.01 3.19
N PHE A 111 26.70 8.37 1.90
CA PHE A 111 25.48 8.52 1.10
C PHE A 111 24.74 7.18 0.92
N GLU A 112 25.47 6.08 0.70
CA GLU A 112 24.86 4.75 0.63
C GLU A 112 24.22 4.33 1.95
N ALA A 113 24.86 4.58 3.10
CA ALA A 113 24.28 4.30 4.41
C ALA A 113 22.98 5.09 4.64
N ALA A 114 22.96 6.37 4.28
CA ALA A 114 21.75 7.19 4.38
C ALA A 114 20.65 6.74 3.40
N ARG A 115 21.03 6.35 2.17
CA ARG A 115 20.10 5.74 1.21
C ARG A 115 19.45 4.49 1.81
N VAL A 116 20.25 3.58 2.39
CA VAL A 116 19.74 2.35 3.02
C VAL A 116 18.80 2.66 4.18
N ARG A 117 19.11 3.65 5.03
CA ARG A 117 18.20 4.10 6.10
C ARG A 117 16.88 4.64 5.51
N ALA A 118 16.95 5.49 4.47
CA ALA A 118 15.75 6.00 3.80
C ALA A 118 14.91 4.87 3.18
N SER A 119 15.53 3.85 2.56
CA SER A 119 14.81 2.68 2.04
C SER A 119 14.11 1.87 3.15
N GLN A 120 14.72 1.75 4.33
CA GLN A 120 14.11 1.08 5.49
C GLN A 120 12.88 1.84 6.00
N GLU A 121 12.99 3.17 6.11
CA GLU A 121 11.88 4.04 6.50
C GLU A 121 10.74 4.02 5.46
N LEU A 122 11.08 3.96 4.17
CA LEU A 122 10.10 3.83 3.08
C LEU A 122 9.32 2.50 3.18
N ALA A 123 10.01 1.40 3.51
CA ALA A 123 9.36 0.11 3.73
C ALA A 123 8.45 0.13 4.98
N ALA A 124 8.88 0.77 6.07
CA ALA A 124 8.06 0.96 7.28
C ALA A 124 6.83 1.85 7.01
N SER A 125 6.98 2.89 6.19
CA SER A 125 5.89 3.75 5.74
C SER A 125 4.86 2.97 4.91
N ALA A 126 5.29 2.06 4.04
CA ALA A 126 4.38 1.19 3.27
C ALA A 126 3.52 0.28 4.18
N GLU A 127 4.09 -0.26 5.25
CA GLU A 127 3.34 -1.01 6.27
C GLU A 127 2.33 -0.10 7.00
N THR A 128 2.74 1.12 7.34
CA THR A 128 1.89 2.12 8.00
C THR A 128 0.71 2.54 7.11
N ILE A 129 0.94 2.74 5.81
CA ILE A 129 -0.13 2.98 4.82
C ILE A 129 -1.11 1.81 4.76
N THR A 130 -0.61 0.56 4.87
CA THR A 130 -1.49 -0.62 4.86
C THR A 130 -2.38 -0.66 6.11
N LYS A 131 -1.80 -0.46 7.29
CA LYS A 131 -2.54 -0.42 8.56
C LYS A 131 -3.55 0.73 8.62
N THR A 132 -3.20 1.91 8.12
CA THR A 132 -4.13 3.05 8.04
C THR A 132 -5.30 2.74 7.10
N ARG A 133 -5.06 2.14 5.92
CA ARG A 133 -6.16 1.69 5.01
C ARG A 133 -7.08 0.66 5.68
N GLU A 134 -6.52 -0.33 6.37
CA GLU A 134 -7.29 -1.33 7.12
C GLU A 134 -8.17 -0.68 8.19
N SER A 135 -7.60 0.30 8.89
CA SER A 135 -8.25 1.04 9.97
C SER A 135 -9.37 1.94 9.47
N VAL A 136 -9.17 2.63 8.34
CA VAL A 136 -10.23 3.40 7.64
C VAL A 136 -11.37 2.47 7.23
N ALA A 137 -11.05 1.31 6.63
CA ALA A 137 -12.06 0.33 6.23
C ALA A 137 -12.85 -0.22 7.43
N TYR A 138 -12.19 -0.44 8.58
CA TYR A 138 -12.87 -0.83 9.82
C TYR A 138 -13.83 0.26 10.31
N ALA A 139 -13.36 1.51 10.44
CA ALA A 139 -14.20 2.60 10.96
C ALA A 139 -15.42 2.83 10.06
N LEU A 140 -15.22 2.83 8.73
CA LEU A 140 -16.32 2.96 7.78
C LEU A 140 -17.35 1.84 7.93
N LYS A 141 -16.90 0.59 8.11
CA LYS A 141 -17.80 -0.54 8.30
C LYS A 141 -18.61 -0.38 9.58
N VAL A 142 -17.97 -0.05 10.70
CA VAL A 142 -18.65 0.09 12.00
C VAL A 142 -19.66 1.24 11.96
N ASP A 143 -19.32 2.35 11.31
CA ASP A 143 -20.22 3.49 11.13
C ASP A 143 -21.46 3.14 10.27
N GLN A 144 -21.25 2.41 9.16
CA GLN A 144 -22.34 1.89 8.34
C GLN A 144 -23.25 0.91 9.11
N GLU A 145 -22.67 0.03 9.92
CA GLU A 145 -23.43 -0.90 10.76
C GLU A 145 -24.24 -0.16 11.83
N ALA A 146 -23.67 0.88 12.46
CA ALA A 146 -24.36 1.74 13.41
C ALA A 146 -25.53 2.50 12.77
N THR A 147 -25.29 3.08 11.59
CA THR A 147 -26.32 3.75 10.78
C THR A 147 -27.48 2.80 10.46
N ALA A 148 -27.18 1.62 9.91
CA ALA A 148 -28.20 0.64 9.56
C ALA A 148 -29.03 0.19 10.78
N ALA A 149 -28.38 0.02 11.95
CA ALA A 149 -29.07 -0.35 13.18
C ALA A 149 -29.95 0.78 13.73
N PHE A 150 -29.49 2.04 13.65
CA PHE A 150 -30.32 3.19 13.97
C PHE A 150 -31.56 3.26 13.08
N GLU A 151 -31.38 3.12 11.76
CA GLU A 151 -32.50 3.20 10.81
C GLU A 151 -33.52 2.08 11.04
N ALA A 152 -33.06 0.86 11.32
CA ALA A 152 -33.93 -0.25 11.69
C ALA A 152 -34.75 0.06 12.96
N TYR A 153 -34.10 0.61 13.99
CA TYR A 153 -34.76 1.01 15.23
C TYR A 153 -35.78 2.14 15.01
N ARG A 154 -35.41 3.20 14.26
CA ARG A 154 -36.30 4.30 13.89
C ARG A 154 -37.52 3.82 13.11
N ASN A 155 -37.30 2.98 12.10
CA ASN A 155 -38.38 2.47 11.25
C ASN A 155 -39.33 1.59 12.05
N ALA A 156 -38.84 0.76 12.97
CA ALA A 156 -39.70 -0.05 13.83
C ALA A 156 -40.57 0.80 14.79
N LEU A 157 -40.05 1.92 15.32
CA LEU A 157 -40.85 2.89 16.08
C LEU A 157 -41.91 3.58 15.19
N ARG A 158 -41.55 3.96 13.96
CA ARG A 158 -42.53 4.51 12.98
C ARG A 158 -43.65 3.51 12.68
N ASP A 159 -43.31 2.24 12.49
CA ASP A 159 -44.28 1.18 12.25
C ASP A 159 -45.20 0.95 13.47
N ALA A 160 -44.67 1.09 14.69
CA ALA A 160 -45.48 1.04 15.91
C ALA A 160 -46.49 2.20 15.95
N ALA A 161 -46.07 3.43 15.64
CA ALA A 161 -46.98 4.58 15.57
C ALA A 161 -48.10 4.34 14.54
N ILE A 162 -47.76 3.85 13.34
CA ILE A 162 -48.74 3.54 12.28
C ILE A 162 -49.75 2.48 12.73
N SER A 163 -49.33 1.52 13.56
CA SER A 163 -50.17 0.39 13.95
C SER A 163 -51.04 0.66 15.19
N ILE A 164 -50.66 1.66 16.01
CA ILE A 164 -51.26 1.93 17.32
C ILE A 164 -52.06 3.24 17.32
N ASN A 165 -51.57 4.30 16.67
CA ASN A 165 -52.22 5.61 16.63
C ASN A 165 -53.35 5.67 15.58
N PRO A 166 -54.36 6.55 15.78
CA PRO A 166 -55.46 6.70 14.84
C PRO A 166 -55.15 7.68 13.70
N ASP A 167 -55.47 7.28 12.47
CA ASP A 167 -55.35 8.05 11.24
C ASP A 167 -53.92 8.53 11.06
N GLY A 168 -53.10 7.63 10.51
CA GLY A 168 -51.74 7.93 10.11
C GLY A 168 -51.72 9.12 9.15
N SER A 169 -51.58 10.33 9.67
CA SER A 169 -50.69 11.30 9.05
C SER A 169 -49.32 11.10 9.70
N ILE A 170 -48.25 10.90 8.94
CA ILE A 170 -47.64 11.99 8.17
C ILE A 170 -48.32 12.22 6.78
N ASN A 171 -49.10 11.28 6.22
CA ASN A 171 -49.82 11.43 4.94
C ASN A 171 -51.14 10.57 4.85
N PRO A 172 -52.28 11.06 4.29
CA PRO A 172 -53.64 10.66 4.73
C PRO A 172 -54.45 9.73 3.78
N ASP A 173 -53.95 8.59 3.28
CA ASP A 173 -54.72 7.80 2.27
C ASP A 173 -54.87 6.28 2.52
N THR A 174 -54.72 5.77 3.74
CA THR A 174 -55.07 4.36 4.03
C THR A 174 -55.64 4.12 5.42
N SER A 175 -56.87 3.63 5.46
CA SER A 175 -57.57 3.11 6.65
C SER A 175 -56.93 1.79 7.14
N ILE A 176 -56.06 1.83 8.16
CA ILE A 176 -55.45 0.66 8.78
C ILE A 176 -55.44 0.87 10.31
N ASN A 177 -56.10 -0.05 11.04
CA ASN A 177 -56.25 -0.21 12.50
C ASN A 177 -55.87 0.94 13.46
N LEU A 178 -56.90 1.47 14.14
CA LEU A 178 -56.86 2.62 15.06
C LEU A 178 -57.02 2.13 16.52
N LEU A 179 -56.02 1.45 17.09
CA LEU A 179 -56.21 0.69 18.34
C LEU A 179 -56.44 1.58 19.58
N ILE A 180 -55.69 2.68 19.72
CA ILE A 180 -55.92 3.65 20.82
C ILE A 180 -57.34 4.23 20.73
N ASP A 181 -57.75 4.70 19.55
CA ASP A 181 -59.09 5.27 19.39
C ASP A 181 -60.19 4.23 19.59
N ALA A 182 -59.98 2.99 19.18
CA ALA A 182 -60.95 1.92 19.41
C ALA A 182 -61.13 1.65 20.92
N ALA A 183 -60.04 1.64 21.69
CA ALA A 183 -60.09 1.49 23.14
C ALA A 183 -60.76 2.71 23.81
N ASN A 184 -60.29 3.93 23.51
CA ASN A 184 -60.86 5.18 24.06
C ASN A 184 -62.34 5.36 23.67
N ALA A 185 -62.72 5.04 22.42
CA ALA A 185 -64.11 5.13 21.97
C ALA A 185 -65.00 4.06 22.60
N ALA A 186 -64.46 2.92 23.01
CA ALA A 186 -65.19 1.88 23.75
C ALA A 186 -65.21 2.15 25.26
N ASN A 187 -64.31 3.00 25.78
CA ASN A 187 -64.29 3.42 27.17
C ASN A 187 -65.53 4.27 27.49
N ARG A 188 -66.29 3.82 28.49
CA ARG A 188 -67.56 4.41 28.93
C ARG A 188 -67.63 4.50 30.46
N THR A 189 -66.50 4.31 31.13
CA THR A 189 -66.32 4.68 32.53
C THR A 189 -66.41 6.19 32.67
N ASP A 190 -66.39 6.69 33.90
CA ASP A 190 -66.26 8.12 34.18
C ASP A 190 -64.85 8.68 33.88
N ARG A 191 -63.92 7.80 33.47
CA ARG A 191 -62.50 8.06 33.19
C ARG A 191 -61.67 8.48 34.40
N ALA A 192 -62.10 8.17 35.62
CA ALA A 192 -61.30 8.41 36.81
C ALA A 192 -60.22 7.34 37.02
N GLU A 193 -60.54 6.07 36.77
CA GLU A 193 -59.61 4.94 36.93
C GLU A 193 -58.96 4.50 35.61
N ILE A 194 -59.69 4.55 34.49
CA ILE A 194 -59.17 4.31 33.15
C ILE A 194 -59.25 5.61 32.36
N GLU A 195 -58.14 6.33 32.30
CA GLU A 195 -58.02 7.55 31.48
C GLU A 195 -58.05 7.21 29.97
N ASP A 196 -58.26 8.22 29.13
CA ASP A 196 -58.14 8.02 27.68
C ASP A 196 -56.63 7.92 27.32
N TYR A 197 -56.23 6.83 26.66
CA TYR A 197 -54.84 6.61 26.24
C TYR A 197 -54.35 7.73 25.33
N ALA A 198 -53.16 8.24 25.61
CA ALA A 198 -52.51 9.24 24.77
C ALA A 198 -51.89 8.61 23.50
N HIS A 199 -51.92 9.35 22.39
CA HIS A 199 -51.23 8.93 21.16
C HIS A 199 -49.72 8.91 21.35
N LEU A 200 -49.05 7.95 20.73
CA LEU A 200 -47.59 7.85 20.75
C LEU A 200 -46.94 9.04 20.05
N TYR A 201 -45.83 9.51 20.62
CA TYR A 201 -44.86 10.44 20.02
C TYR A 201 -45.39 11.85 19.72
N THR A 202 -46.44 12.27 20.41
CA THR A 202 -46.97 13.64 20.32
C THR A 202 -45.96 14.72 20.71
N GLN A 203 -44.93 14.35 21.46
CA GLN A 203 -43.85 15.24 21.89
C GLN A 203 -42.53 15.02 21.14
N THR A 204 -42.43 13.99 20.30
CA THR A 204 -41.20 13.62 19.57
C THR A 204 -41.52 13.43 18.09
N ASP A 205 -41.02 14.32 17.23
CA ASP A 205 -41.14 14.13 15.79
C ASP A 205 -40.16 13.05 15.30
N ILE A 206 -40.64 11.81 15.25
CA ILE A 206 -39.89 10.65 14.75
C ILE A 206 -39.72 10.65 13.22
N ALA A 207 -40.35 11.59 12.50
CA ALA A 207 -40.21 11.76 11.05
C ALA A 207 -38.91 12.48 10.67
N LEU A 208 -38.30 13.19 11.62
CA LEU A 208 -37.00 13.85 11.44
C LEU A 208 -35.92 12.85 11.01
N GLU A 209 -34.84 13.39 10.46
CA GLU A 209 -33.66 12.58 10.12
C GLU A 209 -32.95 12.09 11.39
N THR A 210 -32.87 12.93 12.44
CA THR A 210 -32.19 12.64 13.71
C THR A 210 -33.11 12.83 14.93
N PRO A 211 -34.21 12.06 15.03
CA PRO A 211 -35.15 12.16 16.14
C PRO A 211 -34.55 11.62 17.44
N GLN A 212 -35.02 12.12 18.57
CA GLN A 212 -34.64 11.62 19.90
C GLN A 212 -35.36 10.29 20.20
N LEU A 213 -34.88 9.20 19.59
CA LEU A 213 -35.51 7.88 19.67
C LEU A 213 -35.60 7.31 21.10
N ALA A 214 -34.80 7.81 22.04
CA ALA A 214 -34.89 7.43 23.45
C ALA A 214 -36.24 7.82 24.05
N TYR A 215 -36.74 9.03 23.75
CA TYR A 215 -38.04 9.50 24.23
C TYR A 215 -39.18 8.75 23.55
N ALA A 216 -39.08 8.51 22.24
CA ALA A 216 -40.07 7.69 21.54
C ALA A 216 -40.20 6.28 22.16
N PHE A 217 -39.11 5.58 22.46
CA PHE A 217 -39.23 4.27 23.11
C PHE A 217 -39.75 4.35 24.55
N GLN A 218 -39.46 5.43 25.28
CA GLN A 218 -40.04 5.66 26.61
C GLN A 218 -41.56 5.86 26.54
N ASP A 219 -42.07 6.61 25.55
CA ASP A 219 -43.51 6.77 25.33
C ASP A 219 -44.19 5.42 25.08
N LEU A 220 -43.58 4.57 24.24
CA LEU A 220 -44.11 3.22 23.98
C LEU A 220 -44.14 2.35 25.25
N LYS A 221 -43.09 2.42 26.08
CA LYS A 221 -43.03 1.70 27.36
C LYS A 221 -44.02 2.25 28.39
N ALA A 222 -44.29 3.56 28.36
CA ALA A 222 -45.28 4.19 29.23
C ALA A 222 -46.69 3.71 28.86
N LEU A 223 -47.03 3.70 27.56
CA LEU A 223 -48.29 3.15 27.06
C LEU A 223 -48.46 1.68 27.44
N GLN A 224 -47.39 0.86 27.32
CA GLN A 224 -47.44 -0.54 27.77
C GLN A 224 -47.80 -0.65 29.25
N ALA A 225 -47.16 0.14 30.11
CA ALA A 225 -47.42 0.11 31.55
C ALA A 225 -48.84 0.56 31.91
N GLU A 226 -49.36 1.58 31.20
CA GLU A 226 -50.73 2.09 31.36
C GLU A 226 -51.75 1.02 30.96
N VAL A 227 -51.61 0.45 29.76
CA VAL A 227 -52.50 -0.62 29.26
C VAL A 227 -52.42 -1.89 30.13
N ASP A 228 -51.25 -2.23 30.68
CA ASP A 228 -51.08 -3.35 31.59
C ASP A 228 -51.85 -3.15 32.90
N ALA A 229 -51.75 -1.95 33.49
CA ALA A 229 -52.44 -1.60 34.73
C ALA A 229 -53.97 -1.61 34.54
N ASP A 230 -54.45 -1.01 33.45
CA ASP A 230 -55.88 -0.98 33.13
C ASP A 230 -56.42 -2.38 32.83
N PHE A 231 -55.65 -3.22 32.16
CA PHE A 231 -56.04 -4.61 31.90
C PHE A 231 -56.18 -5.43 33.19
N GLU A 232 -55.31 -5.21 34.18
CA GLU A 232 -55.44 -5.81 35.52
C GLU A 232 -56.69 -5.30 36.23
N TRP A 233 -56.92 -3.97 36.23
CA TRP A 233 -58.08 -3.35 36.85
C TRP A 233 -59.40 -3.84 36.24
N LEU A 234 -59.47 -3.97 34.89
CA LEU A 234 -60.62 -4.53 34.17
C LEU A 234 -60.99 -5.96 34.59
N GLY A 235 -60.06 -6.70 35.19
CA GLY A 235 -60.28 -8.04 35.74
C GLY A 235 -60.83 -8.06 37.17
N GLU A 236 -60.93 -6.91 37.85
CA GLU A 236 -61.41 -6.84 39.23
C GLU A 236 -62.92 -7.04 39.34
N PHE A 237 -63.33 -7.81 40.35
CA PHE A 237 -64.75 -8.17 40.55
C PHE A 237 -65.64 -6.99 40.94
N GLY A 238 -65.04 -5.91 41.46
CA GLY A 238 -65.75 -4.76 42.03
C GLY A 238 -65.96 -3.59 41.06
N ILE A 239 -65.63 -3.77 39.79
CA ILE A 239 -65.49 -2.69 38.82
C ILE A 239 -66.81 -1.98 38.42
N ASP A 240 -67.94 -2.69 38.45
CA ASP A 240 -69.25 -2.18 38.03
C ASP A 240 -70.16 -1.80 39.22
N GLN A 241 -69.58 -1.29 40.32
CA GLN A 241 -70.33 -1.03 41.55
C GLN A 241 -71.10 0.30 41.55
N GLU A 242 -70.78 1.25 40.67
CA GLU A 242 -71.38 2.58 40.64
C GLU A 242 -72.27 2.80 39.39
N ASP A 243 -73.41 3.47 39.57
CA ASP A 243 -74.39 3.71 38.49
C ASP A 243 -73.81 4.66 37.45
N GLY A 244 -73.67 4.19 36.21
CA GLY A 244 -73.06 4.95 35.11
C GLY A 244 -71.54 4.83 34.99
N ASN A 245 -70.86 4.15 35.92
CA ASN A 245 -69.43 3.82 35.84
C ASN A 245 -69.26 2.30 35.77
N TYR A 246 -69.31 1.75 34.55
CA TYR A 246 -69.24 0.30 34.32
C TYR A 246 -68.53 -0.03 33.01
N VAL A 247 -67.87 -1.19 32.96
CA VAL A 247 -67.14 -1.66 31.79
C VAL A 247 -68.11 -2.22 30.75
N GLN A 248 -68.05 -1.67 29.54
CA GLN A 248 -68.85 -2.19 28.45
C GLN A 248 -68.24 -3.45 27.84
N ARG A 249 -69.11 -4.35 27.36
CA ARG A 249 -68.72 -5.61 26.69
C ARG A 249 -67.68 -5.44 25.57
N TYR A 250 -67.68 -4.29 24.90
CA TYR A 250 -66.79 -4.00 23.77
C TYR A 250 -65.46 -3.34 24.19
N HIS A 251 -65.35 -2.86 25.44
CA HIS A 251 -64.13 -2.21 25.93
C HIS A 251 -63.00 -3.22 26.16
N LEU A 252 -63.28 -4.31 26.88
CA LEU A 252 -62.27 -5.34 27.16
C LEU A 252 -61.62 -5.91 25.87
N PRO A 253 -62.36 -6.32 24.82
CA PRO A 253 -61.74 -6.76 23.57
C PRO A 253 -60.88 -5.70 22.86
N ALA A 254 -61.23 -4.41 23.02
CA ALA A 254 -60.43 -3.32 22.44
C ALA A 254 -59.11 -3.12 23.20
N VAL A 255 -59.15 -3.19 24.54
CA VAL A 255 -57.95 -3.16 25.40
C VAL A 255 -57.08 -4.41 25.19
N GLU A 256 -57.67 -5.60 25.04
CA GLU A 256 -56.95 -6.84 24.69
C GLU A 256 -56.19 -6.70 23.36
N ALA A 257 -56.83 -6.10 22.35
CA ALA A 257 -56.20 -5.88 21.05
C ALA A 257 -55.08 -4.84 21.13
N LEU A 258 -55.29 -3.73 21.84
CA LEU A 258 -54.25 -2.70 22.07
C LEU A 258 -53.07 -3.29 22.84
N LYS A 259 -53.33 -4.02 23.93
CA LYS A 259 -52.31 -4.71 24.74
C LYS A 259 -51.48 -5.67 23.91
N ALA A 260 -52.12 -6.55 23.15
CA ALA A 260 -51.42 -7.55 22.33
C ALA A 260 -50.49 -6.88 21.30
N GLU A 261 -50.93 -5.79 20.68
CA GLU A 261 -50.11 -5.05 19.71
C GLU A 261 -48.96 -4.31 20.40
N VAL A 262 -49.21 -3.59 21.50
CA VAL A 262 -48.18 -2.86 22.25
C VAL A 262 -47.11 -3.83 22.77
N ASP A 263 -47.50 -4.95 23.36
CA ASP A 263 -46.59 -5.99 23.84
C ASP A 263 -45.72 -6.56 22.70
N ALA A 264 -46.34 -6.83 21.54
CA ALA A 264 -45.63 -7.31 20.37
C ALA A 264 -44.60 -6.28 19.85
N ARG A 265 -44.97 -4.98 19.82
CA ARG A 265 -44.07 -3.90 19.40
C ARG A 265 -42.92 -3.70 20.37
N VAL A 266 -43.18 -3.68 21.67
CA VAL A 266 -42.11 -3.56 22.68
C VAL A 266 -41.13 -4.73 22.54
N ALA A 267 -41.63 -5.97 22.46
CA ALA A 267 -40.78 -7.16 22.33
C ALA A 267 -39.93 -7.15 21.03
N ALA A 268 -40.47 -6.60 19.93
CA ALA A 268 -39.75 -6.49 18.66
C ALA A 268 -38.72 -5.34 18.65
N ILE A 269 -39.03 -4.21 19.30
CA ILE A 269 -38.23 -2.97 19.24
C ILE A 269 -37.10 -2.97 20.27
N GLU A 270 -37.30 -3.56 21.45
CA GLU A 270 -36.29 -3.62 22.51
C GLU A 270 -34.93 -4.19 22.06
N PRO A 271 -34.84 -5.32 21.32
CA PRO A 271 -33.56 -5.80 20.81
C PRO A 271 -32.94 -4.86 19.76
N LEU A 272 -33.75 -4.18 18.93
CA LEU A 272 -33.25 -3.20 17.95
C LEU A 272 -32.65 -1.97 18.64
N ARG A 273 -33.28 -1.50 19.72
CA ARG A 273 -32.74 -0.44 20.57
C ARG A 273 -31.38 -0.84 21.16
N ALA A 274 -31.28 -2.05 21.72
CA ALA A 274 -30.03 -2.54 22.29
C ALA A 274 -28.91 -2.66 21.24
N ASP A 275 -29.22 -3.18 20.06
CA ASP A 275 -28.28 -3.30 18.93
C ASP A 275 -27.82 -1.93 18.41
N SER A 276 -28.75 -0.98 18.20
CA SER A 276 -28.44 0.39 17.79
C SER A 276 -27.52 1.09 18.79
N ILE A 277 -27.79 0.98 20.09
CA ILE A 277 -26.91 1.55 21.14
C ILE A 277 -25.53 0.89 21.11
N ALA A 278 -25.46 -0.45 21.04
CA ALA A 278 -24.19 -1.17 21.07
C ALA A 278 -23.29 -0.81 19.88
N LYS A 279 -23.85 -0.76 18.67
CA LYS A 279 -23.10 -0.40 17.45
C LYS A 279 -22.70 1.07 17.43
N ASN A 280 -23.56 1.97 17.90
CA ASN A 280 -23.20 3.38 18.03
C ASN A 280 -22.05 3.59 19.04
N LEU A 281 -22.06 2.88 20.17
CA LEU A 281 -20.95 2.91 21.12
C LEU A 281 -19.64 2.36 20.53
N GLU A 282 -19.72 1.40 19.62
CA GLU A 282 -18.54 0.90 18.91
C GLU A 282 -18.04 1.92 17.88
N ALA A 283 -18.93 2.53 17.09
CA ALA A 283 -18.59 3.58 16.13
C ALA A 283 -17.94 4.80 16.81
N GLN A 284 -18.36 5.15 18.02
CA GLN A 284 -17.75 6.24 18.80
C GLN A 284 -16.29 5.99 19.23
N LYS A 285 -15.79 4.76 19.12
CA LYS A 285 -14.39 4.43 19.42
C LYS A 285 -13.48 4.55 18.19
N SER A 286 -14.04 4.84 17.03
CA SER A 286 -13.32 4.89 15.77
C SER A 286 -13.86 5.98 14.86
N ASP A 287 -13.10 7.05 14.71
CA ASP A 287 -13.46 8.13 13.79
C ASP A 287 -12.89 7.85 12.39
N VAL A 288 -13.78 7.85 11.39
CA VAL A 288 -13.42 7.52 10.00
C VAL A 288 -12.49 8.59 9.42
N LEU A 289 -12.73 9.87 9.71
CA LEU A 289 -11.93 10.95 9.15
C LEU A 289 -10.60 11.09 9.88
N VAL A 290 -10.53 10.92 11.20
CA VAL A 290 -9.24 10.90 11.92
C VAL A 290 -8.32 9.82 11.32
N ARG A 291 -8.86 8.61 11.07
CA ARG A 291 -8.11 7.52 10.43
C ARG A 291 -7.77 7.83 8.97
N GLN A 292 -8.65 8.54 8.27
CA GLN A 292 -8.38 9.04 6.93
C GLN A 292 -7.21 10.03 6.96
N LEU A 293 -7.21 11.05 7.82
CA LEU A 293 -6.10 11.99 7.98
C LEU A 293 -4.76 11.30 8.30
N PHE A 294 -4.76 10.22 9.10
CA PHE A 294 -3.55 9.41 9.28
C PHE A 294 -3.09 8.69 8.01
N LEU A 295 -4.00 8.26 7.14
CA LEU A 295 -3.66 7.74 5.81
C LEU A 295 -3.05 8.83 4.92
N GLU A 296 -3.55 10.07 5.00
CA GLU A 296 -3.03 11.20 4.24
C GLU A 296 -1.61 11.56 4.68
N ARG A 297 -1.42 11.66 6.01
CA ARG A 297 -0.12 11.83 6.65
C ARG A 297 0.87 10.74 6.24
N ALA A 298 0.48 9.46 6.36
CA ALA A 298 1.35 8.35 5.96
C ALA A 298 1.70 8.38 4.45
N THR A 299 0.77 8.82 3.60
CA THR A 299 1.00 8.98 2.16
C THR A 299 1.99 10.11 1.87
N ALA A 300 1.85 11.27 2.53
CA ALA A 300 2.78 12.39 2.41
C ALA A 300 4.19 12.03 2.90
N GLN A 301 4.29 11.23 3.97
CA GLN A 301 5.56 10.69 4.47
C GLN A 301 6.24 9.80 3.43
N ARG A 302 5.52 8.85 2.83
CA ARG A 302 6.05 8.02 1.73
C ARG A 302 6.58 8.88 0.58
N ASP A 303 5.81 9.86 0.13
CA ASP A 303 6.21 10.68 -1.02
C ASP A 303 7.45 11.53 -0.72
N THR A 304 7.57 12.02 0.52
CA THR A 304 8.79 12.70 0.99
C THR A 304 9.97 11.73 1.05
N LEU A 305 9.79 10.54 1.62
CA LEU A 305 10.82 9.51 1.75
C LEU A 305 11.39 9.07 0.40
N ARG A 306 10.55 8.94 -0.64
CA ARG A 306 11.00 8.65 -2.01
C ARG A 306 11.97 9.68 -2.55
N VAL A 307 11.70 10.97 -2.31
CA VAL A 307 12.60 12.05 -2.75
C VAL A 307 13.90 12.02 -1.94
N VAL A 308 13.82 11.78 -0.63
CA VAL A 308 15.01 11.66 0.24
C VAL A 308 15.90 10.49 -0.20
N GLU A 309 15.32 9.31 -0.46
CA GLU A 309 16.06 8.16 -1.00
C GLU A 309 16.70 8.50 -2.36
N ALA A 310 15.98 9.18 -3.25
CA ALA A 310 16.47 9.60 -4.55
C ALA A 310 17.65 10.60 -4.46
N ILE A 311 17.62 11.52 -3.48
CA ILE A 311 18.73 12.45 -3.20
C ILE A 311 19.98 11.66 -2.81
N PHE A 312 19.88 10.71 -1.87
CA PHE A 312 21.03 9.95 -1.41
C PHE A 312 21.56 9.00 -2.48
N SER A 313 20.68 8.33 -3.22
CA SER A 313 21.04 7.48 -4.36
C SER A 313 21.77 8.26 -5.47
N THR A 314 21.23 9.43 -5.83
CA THR A 314 21.86 10.32 -6.84
C THR A 314 23.21 10.83 -6.37
N SER A 315 23.32 11.20 -5.10
CA SER A 315 24.56 11.72 -4.51
C SER A 315 25.65 10.64 -4.41
N ALA A 316 25.29 9.43 -3.96
CA ALA A 316 26.20 8.28 -3.92
C ALA A 316 26.74 7.98 -5.32
N ARG A 317 25.85 7.83 -6.31
CA ARG A 317 26.25 7.52 -7.69
C ARG A 317 27.10 8.63 -8.32
N TYR A 318 26.81 9.89 -8.03
CA TYR A 318 27.63 11.02 -8.49
C TYR A 318 29.08 10.96 -7.97
N VAL A 319 29.27 10.55 -6.71
CA VAL A 319 30.60 10.40 -6.11
C VAL A 319 31.32 9.16 -6.67
N GLU A 320 30.61 8.04 -6.81
CA GLU A 320 31.15 6.80 -7.38
C GLU A 320 31.73 7.00 -8.80
N LEU A 321 31.12 7.87 -9.60
CA LEU A 321 31.49 8.10 -11.01
C LEU A 321 32.80 8.89 -11.23
N TYR A 322 33.53 9.32 -10.19
CA TYR A 322 34.73 10.17 -10.36
C TYR A 322 35.81 9.54 -11.27
N GLU A 323 36.16 8.28 -11.03
CA GLU A 323 37.15 7.52 -11.82
C GLU A 323 36.56 6.22 -12.42
N ASN A 324 35.24 6.08 -12.38
CA ASN A 324 34.57 4.88 -12.88
C ASN A 324 34.53 4.86 -14.43
N VAL A 325 34.80 3.68 -15.02
CA VAL A 325 34.76 3.42 -16.47
C VAL A 325 33.37 3.66 -17.11
N GLU A 326 32.33 3.70 -16.27
CA GLU A 326 30.94 3.98 -16.61
C GLU A 326 30.65 5.49 -16.75
N ASN A 327 31.58 6.37 -16.35
CA ASN A 327 31.45 7.83 -16.52
C ASN A 327 31.72 8.27 -17.97
N VAL A 328 30.95 7.69 -18.89
CA VAL A 328 31.04 7.92 -20.33
C VAL A 328 30.36 9.22 -20.74
N ASN A 329 30.72 9.73 -21.91
CA ASN A 329 30.04 10.89 -22.50
C ASN A 329 28.74 10.43 -23.19
N VAL A 330 27.61 10.91 -22.69
CA VAL A 330 26.27 10.71 -23.24
C VAL A 330 25.67 12.07 -23.52
N GLU A 331 25.25 12.32 -24.76
CA GLU A 331 24.64 13.60 -25.17
C GLU A 331 25.48 14.85 -24.82
N ASN A 332 26.79 14.78 -25.06
CA ASN A 332 27.77 15.86 -24.78
C ASN A 332 27.92 16.22 -23.30
N LYS A 333 27.46 15.36 -22.39
CA LYS A 333 27.70 15.45 -20.95
C LYS A 333 28.24 14.12 -20.44
N THR A 334 29.04 14.13 -19.39
CA THR A 334 29.38 12.88 -18.72
C THR A 334 28.17 12.35 -17.94
N LEU A 335 28.11 11.04 -17.70
CA LEU A 335 27.06 10.46 -16.85
C LEU A 335 27.01 11.14 -15.47
N ARG A 336 28.18 11.47 -14.91
CA ARG A 336 28.30 12.24 -13.66
C ARG A 336 27.66 13.63 -13.77
N GLN A 337 27.80 14.32 -14.89
CA GLN A 337 27.15 15.62 -15.12
C GLN A 337 25.63 15.50 -15.20
N HIS A 338 25.10 14.42 -15.78
CA HIS A 338 23.66 14.15 -15.79
C HIS A 338 23.11 13.95 -14.38
N TYR A 339 23.77 13.15 -13.54
CA TYR A 339 23.40 13.01 -12.12
C TYR A 339 23.47 14.34 -11.36
N SER A 340 24.54 15.13 -11.55
CA SER A 340 24.67 16.44 -10.89
C SER A 340 23.56 17.42 -11.26
N ALA A 341 23.00 17.31 -12.48
CA ALA A 341 21.93 18.16 -12.97
C ALA A 341 20.57 17.82 -12.34
N LEU A 342 20.40 16.64 -11.76
CA LEU A 342 19.18 16.24 -11.04
C LEU A 342 19.09 16.86 -9.65
N ILE A 343 20.23 17.12 -9.01
CA ILE A 343 20.30 17.57 -7.61
C ILE A 343 19.40 18.78 -7.34
N PRO A 344 19.42 19.88 -8.13
CA PRO A 344 18.53 21.02 -7.88
C PRO A 344 17.04 20.65 -7.90
N ASN A 345 16.60 19.84 -8.86
CA ASN A 345 15.20 19.43 -8.97
C ASN A 345 14.78 18.53 -7.81
N LEU A 346 15.66 17.64 -7.35
CA LEU A 346 15.41 16.77 -6.20
C LEU A 346 15.23 17.60 -4.92
N PHE A 347 16.04 18.63 -4.69
CA PHE A 347 15.87 19.53 -3.54
C PHE A 347 14.60 20.39 -3.66
N ILE A 348 14.21 20.84 -4.86
CA ILE A 348 12.93 21.52 -5.08
C ILE A 348 11.76 20.58 -4.74
N ALA A 349 11.82 19.33 -5.21
CA ALA A 349 10.81 18.33 -4.90
C ALA A 349 10.75 18.02 -3.40
N ALA A 350 11.89 17.97 -2.71
CA ALA A 350 11.93 17.73 -1.28
C ALA A 350 11.22 18.84 -0.50
N VAL A 351 11.51 20.11 -0.82
CA VAL A 351 10.83 21.27 -0.19
C VAL A 351 9.33 21.24 -0.44
N ALA A 352 8.90 20.92 -1.67
CA ALA A 352 7.49 20.80 -2.00
C ALA A 352 6.80 19.68 -1.18
N ASN A 353 7.37 18.47 -1.15
CA ASN A 353 6.79 17.34 -0.40
C ASN A 353 6.82 17.58 1.12
N ILE A 354 7.84 18.27 1.66
CA ILE A 354 7.90 18.69 3.06
C ILE A 354 6.77 19.67 3.40
N SER A 355 6.46 20.62 2.51
CA SER A 355 5.34 21.56 2.73
C SER A 355 4.01 20.82 2.84
N GLU A 356 3.82 19.79 2.01
CA GLU A 356 2.63 18.94 2.01
C GLU A 356 2.54 18.05 3.24
N LEU A 357 3.68 17.49 3.67
CA LEU A 357 3.79 16.75 4.92
C LEU A 357 3.42 17.63 6.12
N ASN A 358 3.93 18.87 6.18
CA ASN A 358 3.63 19.79 7.26
C ASN A 358 2.15 20.19 7.30
N ALA A 359 1.48 20.29 6.14
CA ALA A 359 0.04 20.51 6.07
C ALA A 359 -0.73 19.30 6.63
N ALA A 360 -0.37 18.08 6.20
CA ALA A 360 -0.98 16.86 6.70
C ALA A 360 -0.76 16.65 8.21
N ASP A 361 0.43 16.97 8.73
CA ASP A 361 0.74 16.94 10.16
C ASP A 361 -0.12 17.94 10.95
N ALA A 362 -0.28 19.16 10.43
CA ALA A 362 -1.10 20.20 11.07
C ALA A 362 -2.58 19.80 11.12
N GLU A 363 -3.11 19.22 10.04
CA GLU A 363 -4.49 18.73 9.99
C GLU A 363 -4.70 17.54 10.93
N ALA A 364 -3.83 16.53 10.87
CA ALA A 364 -3.90 15.38 11.77
C ALA A 364 -3.85 15.83 13.25
N ALA A 365 -2.95 16.75 13.60
CA ALA A 365 -2.84 17.27 14.97
C ALA A 365 -4.09 18.07 15.40
N ALA A 366 -4.65 18.88 14.51
CA ALA A 366 -5.83 19.69 14.81
C ALA A 366 -7.06 18.79 15.08
N TYR A 367 -7.30 17.79 14.23
CA TYR A 367 -8.51 16.96 14.30
C TYR A 367 -8.39 15.77 15.27
N TYR A 368 -7.18 15.23 15.48
CA TYR A 368 -6.97 14.10 16.39
C TYR A 368 -7.38 14.42 17.85
N LEU A 369 -7.17 15.66 18.31
CA LEU A 369 -7.47 16.06 19.69
C LEU A 369 -8.77 16.86 19.83
N HIS A 370 -9.16 17.60 18.78
CA HIS A 370 -10.18 18.63 18.85
C HIS A 370 -11.07 18.58 17.61
N TRP A 371 -11.71 17.44 17.40
CA TRP A 371 -12.73 17.31 16.38
C TRP A 371 -13.91 18.24 16.67
N ASP A 372 -13.88 19.42 16.04
CA ASP A 372 -14.87 20.49 16.23
C ASP A 372 -16.12 20.31 15.34
N THR A 373 -16.09 19.41 14.36
CA THR A 373 -17.22 19.14 13.45
C THR A 373 -18.42 18.53 14.18
N ASP A 374 -18.19 17.78 15.27
CA ASP A 374 -19.23 17.35 16.22
C ASP A 374 -19.91 18.53 16.93
N LEU A 375 -19.24 19.69 17.01
CA LEU A 375 -19.71 20.88 17.70
C LEU A 375 -20.35 21.91 16.76
N ALA A 376 -19.87 22.03 15.53
CA ALA A 376 -20.18 23.18 14.66
C ALA A 376 -21.26 22.92 13.59
N THR A 377 -21.20 21.79 12.89
CA THR A 377 -22.08 21.51 11.73
C THR A 377 -22.76 20.17 11.79
N ASN A 378 -22.21 19.23 12.57
CA ASN A 378 -22.85 17.95 12.84
C ASN A 378 -23.15 17.21 11.52
N ASP A 379 -22.21 17.29 10.58
CA ASP A 379 -22.26 16.67 9.25
C ASP A 379 -20.89 16.00 9.00
N GLU A 380 -20.63 14.93 9.75
CA GLU A 380 -19.42 14.12 9.64
C GLU A 380 -19.28 13.54 8.22
N ASP A 381 -20.39 13.29 7.52
CA ASP A 381 -20.41 12.72 6.17
C ASP A 381 -19.96 13.70 5.10
N GLU A 382 -20.47 14.94 5.10
CA GLU A 382 -20.00 15.98 4.17
C GLU A 382 -18.52 16.30 4.45
N ALA A 383 -18.12 16.38 5.72
CA ALA A 383 -16.74 16.60 6.11
C ALA A 383 -15.82 15.46 5.64
N TYR A 384 -16.20 14.20 5.87
CA TYR A 384 -15.44 13.04 5.41
C TYR A 384 -15.38 12.96 3.88
N TYR A 385 -16.51 13.17 3.19
CA TYR A 385 -16.55 13.19 1.73
C TYR A 385 -15.63 14.25 1.16
N LYS A 386 -15.67 15.46 1.73
CA LYS A 386 -14.82 16.57 1.30
C LYS A 386 -13.34 16.29 1.54
N ALA A 387 -12.96 15.84 2.73
CA ALA A 387 -11.58 15.48 3.03
C ALA A 387 -11.06 14.39 2.08
N LYS A 388 -11.85 13.34 1.85
CA LYS A 388 -11.51 12.29 0.88
C LYS A 388 -11.34 12.82 -0.55
N LEU A 389 -12.22 13.74 -0.97
CA LEU A 389 -12.14 14.37 -2.30
C LEU A 389 -10.89 15.24 -2.42
N ASP A 390 -10.65 16.10 -1.42
CA ASP A 390 -9.49 17.00 -1.36
C ASP A 390 -8.20 16.17 -1.39
N PHE A 391 -8.10 15.13 -0.55
CA PHE A 391 -6.98 14.19 -0.54
C PHE A 391 -6.76 13.48 -1.88
N ALA A 392 -7.84 13.05 -2.55
CA ALA A 392 -7.74 12.40 -3.86
C ALA A 392 -7.22 13.39 -4.92
N ILE A 393 -7.74 14.62 -4.95
CA ILE A 393 -7.29 15.68 -5.87
C ILE A 393 -5.81 15.97 -5.64
N GLU A 394 -5.42 16.17 -4.38
CA GLU A 394 -4.03 16.44 -4.02
C GLU A 394 -3.11 15.29 -4.38
N THR A 395 -3.49 14.05 -4.06
CA THR A 395 -2.70 12.86 -4.38
C THR A 395 -2.48 12.74 -5.89
N TYR A 396 -3.51 12.97 -6.70
CA TYR A 396 -3.38 12.92 -8.16
C TYR A 396 -2.54 14.06 -8.72
N ALA A 397 -2.69 15.28 -8.19
CA ALA A 397 -1.84 16.40 -8.55
C ALA A 397 -0.37 16.14 -8.18
N LYS A 398 -0.11 15.58 -7.00
CA LYS A 398 1.23 15.20 -6.51
C LYS A 398 1.89 14.17 -7.40
N ILE A 399 1.14 13.17 -7.89
CA ILE A 399 1.67 12.17 -8.85
C ILE A 399 2.19 12.87 -10.11
N LEU A 400 1.42 13.80 -10.68
CA LEU A 400 1.83 14.53 -11.89
C LEU A 400 3.05 15.42 -11.63
N PHE A 401 3.04 16.16 -10.52
CA PHE A 401 4.14 17.06 -10.17
C PHE A 401 5.44 16.30 -9.86
N ASN A 402 5.37 15.24 -9.05
CA ASN A 402 6.53 14.39 -8.78
C ASN A 402 7.05 13.71 -10.05
N GLY A 403 6.15 13.28 -10.94
CA GLY A 403 6.44 12.78 -12.27
C GLY A 403 7.35 13.71 -13.06
N GLU A 404 6.87 14.92 -13.32
CA GLU A 404 7.54 15.93 -14.17
C GLU A 404 8.82 16.48 -13.52
N VAL A 405 8.79 16.76 -12.22
CA VAL A 405 9.88 17.49 -11.55
C VAL A 405 11.11 16.63 -11.32
N TRP A 406 10.93 15.36 -10.91
CA TRP A 406 12.08 14.54 -10.49
C TRP A 406 12.02 13.07 -10.90
N GLN A 407 10.85 12.42 -10.94
CA GLN A 407 10.77 10.98 -11.23
C GLN A 407 11.16 10.66 -12.67
N GLU A 408 10.58 11.36 -13.66
CA GLU A 408 10.92 11.16 -15.07
C GLU A 408 12.37 11.59 -15.38
N PRO A 409 12.87 12.75 -14.92
CA PRO A 409 14.28 13.10 -15.06
C PRO A 409 15.24 12.07 -14.45
N LEU A 410 14.95 11.57 -13.26
CA LEU A 410 15.78 10.56 -12.60
C LEU A 410 15.77 9.25 -13.39
N ALA A 411 14.59 8.76 -13.79
CA ALA A 411 14.45 7.54 -14.57
C ALA A 411 15.19 7.64 -15.91
N TYR A 412 15.16 8.80 -16.56
CA TYR A 412 15.92 9.04 -17.77
C TYR A 412 17.44 8.86 -17.53
N VAL A 413 18.00 9.47 -16.48
CA VAL A 413 19.43 9.33 -16.17
C VAL A 413 19.79 7.90 -15.74
N GLN A 414 18.93 7.22 -14.97
CA GLN A 414 19.12 5.81 -14.60
C GLN A 414 19.13 4.88 -15.82
N ASN A 415 18.33 5.18 -16.85
CA ASN A 415 18.36 4.43 -18.11
C ASN A 415 19.68 4.65 -18.87
N LEU A 416 20.21 5.87 -18.88
CA LEU A 416 21.55 6.14 -19.43
C LEU A 416 22.63 5.36 -18.67
N ASP A 417 22.54 5.34 -17.34
CA ASP A 417 23.46 4.63 -16.47
C ASP A 417 23.42 3.12 -16.72
N ALA A 418 22.23 2.52 -16.78
CA ALA A 418 22.07 1.10 -17.09
C ALA A 418 22.72 0.73 -18.43
N GLY A 419 22.56 1.58 -19.45
CA GLY A 419 23.25 1.42 -20.74
C GLY A 419 24.78 1.48 -20.60
N ALA A 420 25.30 2.44 -19.84
CA ALA A 420 26.74 2.59 -19.60
C ALA A 420 27.33 1.40 -18.84
N ARG A 421 26.62 0.87 -17.83
CA ARG A 421 27.00 -0.34 -17.09
C ARG A 421 27.02 -1.56 -17.99
N GLN A 422 26.01 -1.73 -18.84
CA GLN A 422 25.98 -2.84 -19.80
C GLN A 422 27.15 -2.76 -20.78
N GLU A 423 27.43 -1.57 -21.32
CA GLU A 423 28.58 -1.38 -22.23
C GLU A 423 29.93 -1.61 -21.54
N ALA A 424 30.06 -1.23 -20.26
CA ALA A 424 31.25 -1.54 -19.47
C ALA A 424 31.42 -3.05 -19.28
N ALA A 425 30.35 -3.77 -18.92
CA ALA A 425 30.33 -5.21 -18.75
C ALA A 425 30.67 -5.95 -20.07
N ASP A 426 30.09 -5.52 -21.19
CA ASP A 426 30.36 -6.10 -22.51
C ASP A 426 31.83 -5.91 -22.92
N ARG A 427 32.42 -4.73 -22.64
CA ARG A 427 33.85 -4.45 -22.88
C ARG A 427 34.76 -5.28 -22.00
N GLU A 428 34.38 -5.55 -20.76
CA GLU A 428 35.13 -6.44 -19.87
C GLU A 428 35.03 -7.90 -20.30
N ALA A 429 33.84 -8.38 -20.66
CA ALA A 429 33.64 -9.72 -21.20
C ALA A 429 34.44 -9.96 -22.49
N ALA A 430 34.47 -8.97 -23.39
CA ALA A 430 35.29 -9.04 -24.61
C ALA A 430 36.79 -9.12 -24.30
N ARG A 431 37.29 -8.32 -23.35
CA ARG A 431 38.70 -8.38 -22.91
C ARG A 431 39.05 -9.74 -22.29
N ALA A 432 38.17 -10.28 -21.45
CA ALA A 432 38.35 -11.61 -20.86
C ALA A 432 38.36 -12.72 -21.92
N ALA A 433 37.50 -12.63 -22.94
CA ALA A 433 37.47 -13.57 -24.06
C ALA A 433 38.76 -13.50 -24.91
N ASP A 434 39.26 -12.30 -25.19
CA ASP A 434 40.52 -12.09 -25.92
C ASP A 434 41.75 -12.59 -25.13
N GLU A 435 41.76 -12.42 -23.80
CA GLU A 435 42.80 -12.96 -22.93
C GLU A 435 42.77 -14.49 -22.88
N ALA A 436 41.59 -15.09 -22.74
CA ALA A 436 41.43 -16.54 -22.79
C ALA A 436 41.87 -17.12 -24.15
N TYR A 437 41.52 -16.45 -25.25
CA TYR A 437 41.94 -16.84 -26.59
C TYR A 437 43.47 -16.78 -26.77
N ARG A 438 44.12 -15.71 -26.28
CA ARG A 438 45.59 -15.59 -26.30
C ARG A 438 46.27 -16.64 -25.42
N ALA A 439 45.73 -16.94 -24.24
CA ALA A 439 46.24 -17.99 -23.36
C ALA A 439 46.17 -19.37 -24.02
N GLU A 440 45.06 -19.67 -24.72
CA GLU A 440 44.90 -20.92 -25.46
C GLU A 440 45.84 -21.01 -26.66
N GLN A 441 46.06 -19.92 -27.41
CA GLN A 441 47.07 -19.89 -28.47
C GLN A 441 48.48 -20.16 -27.94
N LEU A 442 48.83 -19.58 -26.78
CA LEU A 442 50.12 -19.84 -26.14
C LEU A 442 50.25 -21.30 -25.70
N ARG A 443 49.18 -21.91 -25.17
CA ARG A 443 49.15 -23.35 -24.84
C ARG A 443 49.41 -24.22 -26.07
N ILE A 444 48.69 -23.96 -27.18
CA ILE A 444 48.87 -24.70 -28.43
C ILE A 444 50.29 -24.52 -28.99
N ALA A 445 50.86 -23.31 -28.90
CA ALA A 445 52.23 -23.05 -29.33
C ALA A 445 53.26 -23.78 -28.46
N GLN A 446 53.05 -23.83 -27.14
CA GLN A 446 53.88 -24.58 -26.20
C GLN A 446 53.82 -26.09 -26.48
N GLU A 447 52.63 -26.65 -26.69
CA GLU A 447 52.43 -28.06 -27.03
C GLU A 447 53.09 -28.42 -28.38
N ALA A 448 53.01 -27.53 -29.37
CA ALA A 448 53.70 -27.71 -30.64
C ALA A 448 55.23 -27.67 -30.48
N ALA A 449 55.76 -26.77 -29.63
CA ALA A 449 57.19 -26.69 -29.34
C ALA A 449 57.70 -27.93 -28.58
N ASP A 450 56.94 -28.41 -27.59
CA ASP A 450 57.26 -29.62 -26.84
C ASP A 450 57.20 -30.87 -27.73
N ALA A 451 56.23 -30.95 -28.65
CA ALA A 451 56.16 -32.02 -29.65
C ALA A 451 57.37 -32.00 -30.61
N GLN A 452 57.78 -30.81 -31.08
CA GLN A 452 58.99 -30.67 -31.90
C GLN A 452 60.25 -31.10 -31.15
N LYS A 453 60.36 -30.73 -29.87
CA LYS A 453 61.48 -31.14 -29.02
C LYS A 453 61.50 -32.65 -28.81
N ALA A 454 60.35 -33.27 -28.53
CA ALA A 454 60.24 -34.73 -28.39
C ALA A 454 60.64 -35.48 -29.68
N ILE A 455 60.25 -34.96 -30.86
CA ILE A 455 60.66 -35.52 -32.15
C ILE A 455 62.18 -35.36 -32.36
N ALA A 456 62.74 -34.19 -32.02
CA ALA A 456 64.18 -33.95 -32.12
C ALA A 456 65.00 -34.85 -31.18
N GLU A 457 64.53 -35.05 -29.94
CA GLU A 457 65.14 -35.97 -28.98
C GLU A 457 65.03 -37.45 -29.42
N ALA A 458 63.92 -37.84 -30.06
CA ALA A 458 63.76 -39.16 -30.65
C ALA A 458 64.72 -39.38 -31.83
N LEU A 459 64.89 -38.39 -32.71
CA LEU A 459 65.86 -38.42 -33.81
C LEU A 459 67.31 -38.45 -33.31
N ALA A 460 67.63 -37.73 -32.23
CA ALA A 460 68.96 -37.76 -31.61
C ALA A 460 69.27 -39.14 -31.00
N LYS A 461 68.29 -39.79 -30.37
CA LYS A 461 68.42 -41.17 -29.88
C LYS A 461 68.59 -42.20 -31.00
N GLU A 462 67.94 -42.01 -32.15
CA GLU A 462 68.19 -42.84 -33.35
C GLU A 462 69.60 -42.62 -33.93
N ALA A 463 70.13 -41.40 -33.86
CA ALA A 463 71.49 -41.09 -34.30
C ALA A 463 72.59 -41.65 -33.37
N GLU A 464 72.32 -41.77 -32.06
CA GLU A 464 73.21 -42.43 -31.09
C GLU A 464 73.07 -43.97 -31.06
N GLY A 465 72.04 -44.52 -31.71
CA GLY A 465 71.72 -45.95 -31.70
C GLY A 465 72.38 -46.81 -32.79
N ASN A 466 73.31 -46.28 -33.59
CA ASN A 466 73.94 -47.04 -34.67
C ASN A 466 75.41 -47.37 -34.38
N ASN A 467 75.63 -48.28 -33.42
CA ASN A 467 76.83 -49.09 -33.30
C ASN A 467 76.54 -50.32 -32.43
N ASP A 468 76.01 -51.39 -33.04
CA ASP A 468 76.72 -52.68 -33.02
C ASP A 468 76.12 -53.70 -34.00
N ASN A 469 77.04 -54.39 -34.68
CA ASN A 469 76.80 -55.48 -35.60
C ASN A 469 76.25 -56.72 -34.88
N SER A 470 75.36 -57.47 -35.54
CA SER A 470 75.65 -58.84 -36.02
C SER A 470 74.39 -59.71 -36.14
N SER A 471 74.13 -60.16 -37.37
CA SER A 471 73.61 -61.47 -37.81
C SER A 471 72.54 -62.19 -36.97
N ASP A 472 71.37 -62.47 -37.54
CA ASP A 472 71.19 -63.79 -38.17
C ASP A 472 69.99 -63.87 -39.13
N ASN A 473 70.14 -64.81 -40.05
CA ASN A 473 69.42 -65.05 -41.29
C ASN A 473 67.99 -65.62 -41.09
N THR A 474 67.00 -65.19 -41.88
CA THR A 474 65.99 -66.10 -42.50
C THR A 474 65.17 -65.39 -43.58
N GLU A 475 64.97 -66.12 -44.68
CA GLU A 475 64.41 -65.68 -45.96
C GLU A 475 62.88 -65.51 -45.98
N THR A 476 62.47 -64.62 -46.90
CA THR A 476 61.22 -64.60 -47.71
C THR A 476 59.89 -64.15 -47.09
N GLY A 477 59.40 -62.99 -47.58
CA GLY A 477 57.97 -62.70 -47.74
C GLY A 477 57.58 -61.22 -47.96
N SER A 478 57.73 -60.70 -49.20
CA SER A 478 56.90 -59.67 -49.89
C SER A 478 56.34 -58.47 -49.06
N SER A 479 56.73 -57.22 -49.28
CA SER A 479 56.40 -56.41 -50.47
C SER A 479 57.15 -55.07 -50.47
N ASP A 480 57.40 -54.55 -51.68
CA ASP A 480 58.25 -53.42 -52.05
C ASP A 480 58.06 -52.11 -51.24
N ILE A 481 59.16 -51.60 -50.67
CA ILE A 481 59.41 -50.16 -50.60
C ILE A 481 60.86 -49.87 -51.00
N GLY A 482 61.04 -49.64 -52.30
CA GLY A 482 62.34 -49.30 -52.88
C GLY A 482 62.74 -47.86 -52.56
N SER A 483 63.62 -47.70 -51.59
CA SER A 483 64.81 -46.84 -51.67
C SER A 483 64.59 -45.43 -52.28
N TRP A 484 63.98 -44.53 -51.52
CA TRP A 484 64.25 -43.09 -51.60
C TRP A 484 64.52 -42.61 -50.18
N GLY A 485 65.73 -42.07 -49.97
CA GLY A 485 66.30 -41.82 -48.65
C GLY A 485 65.56 -40.75 -47.82
N PRO A 486 65.92 -40.64 -46.53
CA PRO A 486 65.24 -39.83 -45.51
C PRO A 486 65.03 -38.34 -45.86
N PHE A 487 65.72 -37.80 -46.86
CA PHE A 487 65.58 -36.43 -47.30
C PHE A 487 64.25 -36.10 -48.00
N ALA A 488 63.59 -37.06 -48.66
CA ALA A 488 62.31 -36.82 -49.34
C ALA A 488 61.12 -36.73 -48.36
N ALA A 489 61.14 -37.52 -47.29
CA ALA A 489 60.14 -37.48 -46.22
C ALA A 489 60.26 -36.19 -45.38
N ILE A 490 61.50 -35.74 -45.12
CA ILE A 490 61.76 -34.49 -44.38
C ILE A 490 61.29 -33.27 -45.17
N ALA A 491 61.51 -33.22 -46.49
CA ALA A 491 61.01 -32.13 -47.34
C ALA A 491 59.47 -32.08 -47.40
N ALA A 492 58.80 -33.24 -47.40
CA ALA A 492 57.33 -33.32 -47.39
C ALA A 492 56.73 -32.87 -46.05
N ILE A 493 57.39 -33.17 -44.92
CA ILE A 493 56.95 -32.76 -43.58
C ILE A 493 57.20 -31.26 -43.36
N ILE A 494 58.33 -30.71 -43.82
CA ILE A 494 58.60 -29.27 -43.76
C ILE A 494 57.62 -28.49 -44.65
N ALA A 495 57.28 -29.01 -45.85
CA ALA A 495 56.26 -28.41 -46.71
C ALA A 495 54.84 -28.49 -46.12
N ALA A 496 54.50 -29.56 -45.40
CA ALA A 496 53.23 -29.69 -44.70
C ALA A 496 53.11 -28.73 -43.49
N ILE A 497 54.20 -28.50 -42.76
CA ILE A 497 54.27 -27.53 -41.65
C ILE A 497 54.17 -26.09 -42.18
N ALA A 498 54.82 -25.78 -43.31
CA ALA A 498 54.72 -24.47 -43.96
C ALA A 498 53.33 -24.18 -44.57
N ALA A 499 52.57 -25.21 -44.94
CA ALA A 499 51.20 -25.07 -45.45
C ALA A 499 50.16 -24.81 -44.36
N ILE A 500 50.45 -25.19 -43.10
CA ILE A 500 49.56 -24.99 -41.95
C ILE A 500 49.77 -23.60 -41.29
N PHE A 501 50.95 -22.99 -41.46
CA PHE A 501 51.29 -21.67 -40.90
C PHE A 501 51.88 -20.72 -41.95
N PRO A 502 51.04 -19.93 -42.67
CA PRO A 502 51.52 -19.03 -43.74
C PRO A 502 52.37 -17.86 -43.23
N PHE A 503 52.40 -17.59 -41.92
CA PHE A 503 53.09 -16.42 -41.36
C PHE A 503 54.58 -16.65 -41.06
N LEU A 504 55.07 -17.90 -41.12
CA LEU A 504 56.50 -18.20 -40.91
C LEU A 504 57.37 -17.98 -42.16
N SER A 505 56.78 -17.85 -43.36
CA SER A 505 57.54 -17.57 -44.59
C SER A 505 58.01 -16.11 -44.74
N GLY A 506 57.65 -15.22 -43.81
CA GLY A 506 58.03 -13.81 -43.84
C GLY A 506 59.38 -13.48 -43.20
N ILE A 507 59.99 -14.38 -42.41
CA ILE A 507 61.14 -14.05 -41.54
C ILE A 507 62.50 -14.57 -42.06
N VAL A 508 62.56 -15.36 -43.14
CA VAL A 508 63.85 -15.83 -43.68
C VAL A 508 64.02 -15.44 -45.16
N LYS A 509 64.58 -14.24 -45.40
CA LYS A 509 65.35 -13.91 -46.61
C LYS A 509 66.78 -13.56 -46.18
N PHE A 510 67.68 -14.51 -46.49
CA PHE A 510 69.15 -14.54 -46.40
C PHE A 510 69.82 -14.32 -45.05
#